data_AF-A0A4S2UUI3-F1
#
_entry.id   AF-A0A4S2UUI3-F1
#
_cell.length_a   1.000
_cell.length_b   1.000
_cell.length_c   1.000
_cell.angle_alpha   90.00
_cell.angle_beta   90.00
_cell.angle_gamma   90.00
#
_symmetry.space_group_name_H-M   'P 1'
#
loop_
_entity.id
_entity.type
_entity.pdbx_description
1 polymer ?
#
loop_
_entity_poly.entity_id
_entity_poly.type
_entity_poly.pdbx_seq_one_letter_code
_entity_poly.pdbx_strand_id
1 'polypeptide(L)'
;MLNRTALADRLGMRKGLSDRQFTAVSAALGLALAAGVAFAAGPWDSGQRKAEQDWAAARTLTGGAHHEPAARAKPAPAPSAPAVLAVLGTGGDRSAPDAAVAPDGAGAGLRAVLDPLLKDPALGARRSAVVIDTATGKRLYGVGADTPMTPASTVKIATTVAALSALGPAHRIPTTVRASADLRTVTLVGGGDPTLDRAALRSLAAGTARALKDGGVRSVRLRYDTSAYSGPALHPIGPNENIAPVSALMVDEGRLDDTSNGPAPRSGDPARDAADAFGELLDEAGVATGDGAAPGRAAAKSRPVAEHLSAPLSALVERALTNSDNDIAEALARRTAIAAGEPADFRGGRRAVTAQLKKLGLPLKGVNIADGSGLDRQAKVTAALLAGLLARAADQEHPELRPVLTGLPVAGFSGTLSGRYTTKSGGTGLIRAKTGTLTGVNSLSGTVVDPHGRLLAFAFLASGTTAPSEAQSALDALATALADGRR
;
A
#
# COMPACT_ATOMS: atom_id res chain seq x y z
N MET A 1 2.20 -39.46 5.50
CA MET A 1 1.49 -40.75 5.36
C MET A 1 0.69 -41.01 6.63
N LEU A 2 -0.64 -41.21 6.52
CA LEU A 2 -1.47 -41.50 7.68
C LEU A 2 -1.25 -42.94 8.17
N ASN A 3 -0.97 -43.10 9.47
CA ASN A 3 -0.79 -44.39 10.12
C ASN A 3 -2.16 -45.00 10.50
N ARG A 4 -2.37 -46.28 10.19
CA ARG A 4 -3.63 -47.03 10.39
C ARG A 4 -4.14 -46.99 11.84
N THR A 5 -3.23 -47.16 12.79
CA THR A 5 -3.54 -47.16 14.23
C THR A 5 -4.02 -45.80 14.71
N ALA A 6 -3.37 -44.71 14.25
CA ALA A 6 -3.74 -43.34 14.63
C ALA A 6 -5.14 -42.93 14.09
N LEU A 7 -5.56 -43.47 12.95
CA LEU A 7 -6.87 -43.19 12.37
C LEU A 7 -7.99 -43.98 13.06
N ALA A 8 -7.72 -45.22 13.47
CA ALA A 8 -8.67 -46.05 14.20
C ALA A 8 -8.99 -45.46 15.59
N ASP A 9 -7.97 -44.94 16.28
CA ASP A 9 -8.14 -44.31 17.60
C ASP A 9 -8.97 -43.01 17.53
N ARG A 10 -8.74 -42.18 16.50
CA ARG A 10 -9.54 -40.95 16.28
C ARG A 10 -11.00 -41.23 15.93
N LEU A 11 -11.31 -42.41 15.39
CA LEU A 11 -12.66 -42.85 15.05
C LEU A 11 -13.33 -43.70 16.14
N GLY A 12 -12.65 -43.91 17.29
CA GLY A 12 -13.21 -44.63 18.43
C GLY A 12 -13.44 -46.14 18.20
N MET A 13 -12.75 -46.75 17.23
CA MET A 13 -12.99 -48.15 16.86
C MET A 13 -12.06 -49.12 17.60
N ARG A 14 -12.61 -49.80 18.62
CA ARG A 14 -11.87 -50.76 19.48
C ARG A 14 -11.32 -52.02 18.78
N LYS A 15 -11.73 -52.34 17.54
CA LYS A 15 -11.28 -53.54 16.80
C LYS A 15 -10.38 -53.24 15.58
N GLY A 16 -9.93 -51.98 15.42
CA GLY A 16 -9.15 -51.57 14.26
C GLY A 16 -9.99 -51.47 12.97
N LEU A 17 -9.44 -50.84 11.94
CA LEU A 17 -10.07 -50.69 10.62
C LEU A 17 -9.70 -51.88 9.73
N SER A 18 -10.68 -52.53 9.12
CA SER A 18 -10.41 -53.51 8.03
C SER A 18 -9.81 -52.83 6.81
N ASP A 19 -9.12 -53.60 5.95
CA ASP A 19 -8.47 -53.07 4.73
C ASP A 19 -9.44 -52.27 3.85
N ARG A 20 -10.67 -52.76 3.71
CA ARG A 20 -11.72 -52.08 2.92
C ARG A 20 -12.16 -50.76 3.56
N GLN A 21 -12.27 -50.70 4.89
CA GLN A 21 -12.66 -49.48 5.60
C GLN A 21 -11.55 -48.43 5.60
N PHE A 22 -10.29 -48.85 5.79
CA PHE A 22 -9.15 -47.93 5.72
C PHE A 22 -9.01 -47.30 4.33
N THR A 23 -9.16 -48.11 3.27
CA THR A 23 -9.12 -47.62 1.89
C THR A 23 -10.27 -46.66 1.60
N ALA A 24 -11.50 -46.96 2.06
CA ALA A 24 -12.65 -46.09 1.87
C ALA A 24 -12.49 -44.73 2.57
N VAL A 25 -12.02 -44.72 3.83
CA VAL A 25 -11.80 -43.48 4.59
C VAL A 25 -10.66 -42.67 3.99
N SER A 26 -9.57 -43.31 3.55
CA SER A 26 -8.44 -42.63 2.91
C SER A 26 -8.82 -42.03 1.57
N ALA A 27 -9.62 -42.73 0.77
CA ALA A 27 -10.14 -42.22 -0.51
C ALA A 27 -11.08 -41.03 -0.30
N ALA A 28 -11.98 -41.10 0.69
CA ALA A 28 -12.88 -39.99 1.02
C ALA A 28 -12.13 -38.74 1.51
N LEU A 29 -11.11 -38.92 2.37
CA LEU A 29 -10.24 -37.83 2.81
C LEU A 29 -9.43 -37.24 1.66
N GLY A 30 -8.90 -38.08 0.77
CA GLY A 30 -8.18 -37.64 -0.43
C GLY A 30 -9.07 -36.81 -1.37
N LEU A 31 -10.31 -37.25 -1.61
CA LEU A 31 -11.31 -36.52 -2.38
C LEU A 31 -11.71 -35.20 -1.73
N ALA A 32 -11.91 -35.18 -0.42
CA ALA A 32 -12.23 -33.95 0.32
C ALA A 32 -11.07 -32.94 0.28
N LEU A 33 -9.82 -33.42 0.40
CA LEU A 33 -8.63 -32.57 0.28
C LEU A 33 -8.48 -32.01 -1.13
N ALA A 34 -8.67 -32.85 -2.16
CA ALA A 34 -8.60 -32.45 -3.56
C ALA A 34 -9.69 -31.42 -3.92
N ALA A 35 -10.91 -31.63 -3.44
CA ALA A 35 -12.01 -30.65 -3.60
C ALA A 35 -11.69 -29.34 -2.87
N GLY A 36 -11.15 -29.40 -1.65
CA GLY A 36 -10.73 -28.21 -0.89
C GLY A 36 -9.63 -27.41 -1.60
N VAL A 37 -8.65 -28.10 -2.19
CA VAL A 37 -7.60 -27.45 -3.00
C VAL A 37 -8.16 -26.83 -4.28
N ALA A 38 -9.07 -27.52 -4.98
CA ALA A 38 -9.73 -26.99 -6.17
C ALA A 38 -10.61 -25.76 -5.87
N PHE A 39 -11.35 -25.77 -4.76
CA PHE A 39 -12.15 -24.63 -4.32
C PHE A 39 -11.29 -23.44 -3.85
N ALA A 40 -10.18 -23.69 -3.15
CA ALA A 40 -9.25 -22.64 -2.72
C ALA A 40 -8.48 -22.00 -3.89
N ALA A 41 -8.26 -22.75 -4.98
CA ALA A 41 -7.56 -22.28 -6.18
C ALA A 41 -8.45 -21.47 -7.14
N GLY A 42 -9.79 -21.53 -7.00
CA GLY A 42 -10.76 -20.88 -7.89
C GLY A 42 -10.82 -21.52 -9.28
N PRO A 43 -11.80 -21.14 -10.14
CA PRO A 43 -11.90 -21.69 -11.48
C PRO A 43 -10.71 -21.28 -12.35
N TRP A 44 -10.06 -22.28 -12.93
CA TRP A 44 -8.98 -22.16 -13.91
C TRP A 44 -9.57 -22.29 -15.31
N ASP A 45 -9.24 -21.36 -16.20
CA ASP A 45 -9.55 -21.47 -17.62
C ASP A 45 -8.29 -21.11 -18.42
N SER A 46 -7.93 -21.97 -19.37
CA SER A 46 -6.83 -21.72 -20.31
C SER A 46 -5.48 -21.35 -19.66
N GLY A 47 -5.17 -21.93 -18.50
CA GLY A 47 -3.87 -21.76 -17.82
C GLY A 47 -3.72 -20.49 -16.98
N GLN A 48 -4.80 -19.74 -16.72
CA GLN A 48 -4.81 -18.58 -15.81
C GLN A 48 -6.02 -18.59 -14.87
N ARG A 49 -5.92 -17.88 -13.74
CA ARG A 49 -7.04 -17.71 -12.80
C ARG A 49 -8.04 -16.71 -13.38
N LYS A 50 -9.34 -17.00 -13.31
CA LYS A 50 -10.40 -16.12 -13.83
C LYS A 50 -10.35 -14.69 -13.26
N ALA A 51 -9.99 -14.54 -11.98
CA ALA A 51 -9.79 -13.24 -11.34
C ALA A 51 -8.57 -12.47 -11.88
N GLU A 52 -7.54 -13.15 -12.39
CA GLU A 52 -6.39 -12.52 -13.03
C GLU A 52 -6.72 -12.08 -14.46
N GLN A 53 -7.57 -12.83 -15.16
CA GLN A 53 -8.13 -12.42 -16.46
C GLN A 53 -9.06 -11.22 -16.32
N ASP A 54 -9.94 -11.21 -15.33
CA ASP A 54 -10.82 -10.05 -15.06
C ASP A 54 -10.00 -8.81 -14.67
N TRP A 55 -8.91 -8.99 -13.91
CA TRP A 55 -7.97 -7.92 -13.55
C TRP A 55 -7.14 -7.42 -14.73
N ALA A 56 -6.73 -8.32 -15.64
CA ALA A 56 -6.04 -7.97 -16.88
C ALA A 56 -6.99 -7.26 -17.87
N ALA A 57 -8.22 -7.75 -18.00
CA ALA A 57 -9.27 -7.18 -18.85
C ALA A 57 -9.63 -5.75 -18.41
N ALA A 58 -9.72 -5.51 -17.10
CA ALA A 58 -9.95 -4.19 -16.52
C ALA A 58 -8.82 -3.19 -16.80
N ARG A 59 -7.58 -3.66 -17.03
CA ARG A 59 -6.44 -2.81 -17.42
C ARG A 59 -6.39 -2.52 -18.92
N THR A 60 -6.94 -3.37 -19.77
CA THR A 60 -7.01 -3.14 -21.22
C THR A 60 -7.99 -2.03 -21.61
N LEU A 61 -8.98 -1.70 -20.77
CA LEU A 61 -9.97 -0.66 -21.06
C LEU A 61 -9.45 0.78 -20.89
N THR A 62 -8.21 0.97 -20.41
CA THR A 62 -7.60 2.31 -20.25
C THR A 62 -6.41 2.58 -21.17
N GLY A 63 -6.19 1.76 -22.20
CA GLY A 63 -5.11 1.98 -23.16
C GLY A 63 -5.44 1.52 -24.56
N GLY A 64 -5.97 2.42 -25.39
CA GLY A 64 -6.05 2.16 -26.83
C GLY A 64 -7.24 2.78 -27.54
N ALA A 65 -7.44 4.09 -27.44
CA ALA A 65 -8.11 4.84 -28.49
C ALA A 65 -7.29 6.10 -28.74
N HIS A 66 -7.06 6.41 -30.01
CA HIS A 66 -6.23 7.50 -30.55
C HIS A 66 -4.76 7.14 -30.82
N HIS A 67 -4.53 6.42 -31.91
CA HIS A 67 -3.33 6.65 -32.71
C HIS A 67 -3.77 6.94 -34.15
N GLU A 68 -3.66 8.21 -34.55
CA GLU A 68 -3.41 8.54 -35.95
C GLU A 68 -1.96 8.15 -36.30
N PRO A 69 -1.68 7.71 -37.55
CA PRO A 69 -0.41 7.08 -37.89
C PRO A 69 0.66 8.14 -38.18
N ALA A 70 1.47 8.50 -37.18
CA ALA A 70 2.76 9.13 -37.41
C ALA A 70 3.84 8.08 -37.73
N ALA A 71 4.72 8.41 -38.68
CA ALA A 71 5.65 7.51 -39.37
C ALA A 71 6.51 6.63 -38.44
N ARG A 72 6.67 5.36 -38.85
CA ARG A 72 7.38 4.29 -38.15
C ARG A 72 8.89 4.59 -38.01
N ALA A 73 9.31 5.06 -36.85
CA ALA A 73 10.64 4.74 -36.33
C ALA A 73 10.54 3.46 -35.49
N LYS A 74 11.31 2.43 -35.83
CA LYS A 74 11.37 1.20 -35.03
C LYS A 74 11.87 1.57 -33.61
N PRO A 75 11.15 1.20 -32.53
CA PRO A 75 11.66 1.39 -31.17
C PRO A 75 12.98 0.64 -31.03
N ALA A 76 14.00 1.30 -30.47
CA ALA A 76 15.22 0.61 -30.06
C ALA A 76 14.87 -0.41 -28.95
N PRO A 77 15.49 -1.60 -28.95
CA PRO A 77 15.24 -2.58 -27.90
C PRO A 77 15.59 -1.98 -26.54
N ALA A 78 14.73 -2.19 -25.56
CA ALA A 78 15.02 -1.81 -24.17
C ALA A 78 16.31 -2.51 -23.72
N PRO A 79 17.21 -1.84 -22.98
CA PRO A 79 18.38 -2.49 -22.41
C PRO A 79 17.90 -3.68 -21.57
N SER A 80 18.38 -4.87 -21.92
CA SER A 80 18.05 -6.08 -21.18
C SER A 80 18.62 -5.97 -19.77
N ALA A 81 17.76 -5.96 -18.76
CA ALA A 81 18.22 -6.16 -17.39
C ALA A 81 19.00 -7.49 -17.34
N PRO A 82 20.14 -7.58 -16.63
CA PRO A 82 20.82 -8.85 -16.45
C PRO A 82 19.85 -9.88 -15.85
N ALA A 83 19.96 -11.13 -16.28
CA ALA A 83 19.08 -12.20 -15.83
C ALA A 83 19.12 -12.33 -14.30
N VAL A 84 17.97 -12.13 -13.64
CA VAL A 84 17.86 -12.19 -12.16
C VAL A 84 17.63 -13.61 -11.64
N LEU A 85 17.50 -14.62 -12.52
CA LEU A 85 17.26 -16.00 -12.10
C LEU A 85 18.11 -16.96 -12.92
N ALA A 86 19.18 -17.46 -12.33
CA ALA A 86 19.70 -18.75 -12.73
C ALA A 86 18.64 -19.80 -12.36
N VAL A 87 18.21 -20.58 -13.35
CA VAL A 87 17.37 -21.78 -13.16
C VAL A 87 17.96 -22.61 -12.02
N LEU A 88 17.20 -22.77 -10.94
CA LEU A 88 17.53 -23.70 -9.86
C LEU A 88 17.45 -25.12 -10.41
N GLY A 89 18.60 -25.62 -10.89
CA GLY A 89 18.78 -27.04 -11.17
C GLY A 89 18.64 -27.84 -9.89
N THR A 90 17.77 -28.84 -9.91
CA THR A 90 17.62 -29.83 -8.84
C THR A 90 18.88 -30.69 -8.75
N GLY A 91 19.79 -30.35 -7.83
CA GLY A 91 20.91 -31.22 -7.48
C GLY A 91 22.00 -30.52 -6.67
N GLY A 92 22.06 -30.86 -5.38
CA GLY A 92 23.27 -30.97 -4.55
C GLY A 92 24.22 -29.77 -4.44
N ASP A 93 24.36 -29.26 -3.21
CA ASP A 93 25.48 -28.44 -2.71
C ASP A 93 26.01 -27.34 -3.64
N ARG A 94 25.38 -26.16 -3.57
CA ARG A 94 26.08 -24.89 -3.82
C ARG A 94 25.58 -23.83 -2.85
N SER A 95 26.45 -23.43 -1.93
CA SER A 95 26.35 -22.16 -1.23
C SER A 95 26.03 -21.06 -2.24
N ALA A 96 25.08 -20.18 -1.89
CA ALA A 96 24.90 -18.91 -2.58
C ALA A 96 26.29 -18.23 -2.70
N PRO A 97 26.60 -17.51 -3.79
CA PRO A 97 27.84 -16.75 -3.84
C PRO A 97 27.83 -15.84 -2.62
N ASP A 98 28.85 -15.99 -1.76
CA ASP A 98 29.03 -15.18 -0.57
C ASP A 98 28.80 -13.72 -0.97
N ALA A 99 27.84 -13.07 -0.29
CA ALA A 99 27.77 -11.62 -0.27
C ALA A 99 29.09 -11.16 0.36
N ALA A 100 30.11 -10.99 -0.49
CA ALA A 100 31.45 -10.66 -0.07
C ALA A 100 31.35 -9.47 0.88
N VAL A 101 31.83 -9.67 2.11
CA VAL A 101 31.94 -8.63 3.13
C VAL A 101 32.47 -7.39 2.44
N ALA A 102 31.68 -6.31 2.47
CA ALA A 102 32.03 -5.08 1.78
C ALA A 102 33.48 -4.73 2.13
N PRO A 103 34.40 -4.59 1.15
CA PRO A 103 35.76 -4.23 1.46
C PRO A 103 35.73 -2.94 2.27
N ASP A 104 36.57 -2.83 3.30
CA ASP A 104 36.52 -1.77 4.30
C ASP A 104 36.60 -0.33 3.71
N GLY A 105 36.98 -0.19 2.42
CA GLY A 105 36.95 1.04 1.64
C GLY A 105 35.60 1.44 0.99
N ALA A 106 34.56 0.60 1.03
CA ALA A 106 33.27 0.89 0.39
C ALA A 106 32.60 2.17 0.91
N GLY A 107 32.78 2.49 2.20
CA GLY A 107 32.28 3.74 2.78
C GLY A 107 33.12 4.97 2.40
N ALA A 108 34.44 4.80 2.22
CA ALA A 108 35.32 5.88 1.80
C ALA A 108 35.01 6.35 0.37
N GLY A 109 34.75 5.41 -0.54
CA GLY A 109 34.37 5.75 -1.92
C GLY A 109 33.02 6.45 -2.04
N LEU A 110 32.01 5.99 -1.29
CA LEU A 110 30.71 6.68 -1.24
C LEU A 110 30.85 8.10 -0.69
N ARG A 111 31.72 8.34 0.30
CA ARG A 111 31.98 9.72 0.78
C ARG A 111 32.59 10.60 -0.29
N ALA A 112 33.59 10.12 -1.02
CA ALA A 112 34.25 10.87 -2.09
C ALA A 112 33.27 11.34 -3.17
N VAL A 113 32.23 10.55 -3.44
CA VAL A 113 31.23 10.85 -4.48
C VAL A 113 30.04 11.65 -3.96
N LEU A 114 29.51 11.31 -2.78
CA LEU A 114 28.29 11.94 -2.26
C LEU A 114 28.56 13.27 -1.54
N ASP A 115 29.70 13.45 -0.88
CA ASP A 115 29.98 14.68 -0.12
C ASP A 115 30.03 15.94 -1.03
N PRO A 116 30.61 15.91 -2.24
CA PRO A 116 30.54 17.04 -3.17
C PRO A 116 29.11 17.32 -3.66
N LEU A 117 28.35 16.30 -4.03
CA LEU A 117 26.96 16.44 -4.49
C LEU A 117 26.06 16.98 -3.38
N LEU A 118 26.30 16.54 -2.15
CA LEU A 118 25.58 17.05 -1.00
C LEU A 118 25.79 18.53 -0.81
N LYS A 119 26.91 19.13 -1.26
CA LYS A 119 27.20 20.57 -1.10
C LYS A 119 26.38 21.47 -2.02
N ASP A 120 25.64 20.90 -2.98
CA ASP A 120 24.78 21.66 -3.89
C ASP A 120 23.87 22.65 -3.12
N PRO A 121 23.89 23.95 -3.44
CA PRO A 121 23.08 24.96 -2.75
C PRO A 121 21.57 24.73 -2.90
N ALA A 122 21.11 24.03 -3.96
CA ALA A 122 19.70 23.72 -4.16
C ALA A 122 19.12 22.82 -3.05
N LEU A 123 19.96 22.06 -2.35
CA LEU A 123 19.56 21.22 -1.21
C LEU A 123 19.28 22.04 0.07
N GLY A 124 19.47 23.36 0.04
CA GLY A 124 19.19 24.24 1.16
C GLY A 124 20.18 24.11 2.32
N ALA A 125 19.87 24.81 3.42
CA ALA A 125 20.78 24.95 4.56
C ALA A 125 20.90 23.67 5.42
N ARG A 126 19.90 22.77 5.38
CA ARG A 126 19.89 21.54 6.17
C ARG A 126 19.72 20.34 5.26
N ARG A 127 20.66 19.41 5.36
CA ARG A 127 20.72 18.19 4.55
C ARG A 127 21.08 16.99 5.40
N SER A 128 20.44 15.87 5.12
CA SER A 128 20.71 14.57 5.72
C SER A 128 20.73 13.51 4.64
N ALA A 129 21.67 12.57 4.75
CA ALA A 129 21.83 11.49 3.80
C ALA A 129 22.33 10.23 4.49
N VAL A 130 21.77 9.08 4.10
CA VAL A 130 22.14 7.75 4.58
C VAL A 130 22.10 6.76 3.42
N VAL A 131 23.05 5.82 3.42
CA VAL A 131 23.03 4.64 2.56
C VAL A 131 23.29 3.40 3.42
N ILE A 132 22.47 2.37 3.26
CA ILE A 132 22.51 1.09 3.97
C ILE A 132 22.59 -0.03 2.96
N ASP A 133 23.47 -0.99 3.20
CA ASP A 133 23.47 -2.27 2.49
C ASP A 133 22.31 -3.13 3.01
N THR A 134 21.36 -3.50 2.15
CA THR A 134 20.15 -4.21 2.62
C THR A 134 20.42 -5.66 3.03
N ALA A 135 21.50 -6.27 2.53
CA ALA A 135 21.83 -7.66 2.86
C ALA A 135 22.44 -7.78 4.25
N THR A 136 23.22 -6.77 4.67
CA THR A 136 23.92 -6.79 5.97
C THR A 136 23.32 -5.86 7.02
N GLY A 137 22.45 -4.92 6.61
CA GLY A 137 21.97 -3.83 7.46
C GLY A 137 23.05 -2.80 7.80
N LYS A 138 24.28 -2.94 7.27
CA LYS A 138 25.40 -2.04 7.58
C LYS A 138 25.19 -0.68 6.94
N ARG A 139 25.32 0.38 7.73
CA ARG A 139 25.39 1.76 7.24
C ARG A 139 26.71 1.95 6.48
N LEU A 140 26.62 2.19 5.17
CA LEU A 140 27.78 2.42 4.31
C LEU A 140 28.15 3.91 4.23
N TYR A 141 27.15 4.79 4.38
CA TYR A 141 27.32 6.24 4.33
C TYR A 141 26.35 6.94 5.28
N GLY A 142 26.74 8.10 5.80
CA GLY A 142 25.91 8.90 6.69
C GLY A 142 26.42 10.33 6.91
N VAL A 143 25.54 11.30 6.69
CA VAL A 143 25.68 12.71 7.08
C VAL A 143 24.36 13.17 7.69
N GLY A 144 24.39 13.65 8.94
CA GLY A 144 23.15 14.07 9.64
C GLY A 144 22.10 12.96 9.78
N ALA A 145 22.53 11.69 9.73
CA ALA A 145 21.68 10.51 9.57
C ALA A 145 20.56 10.41 10.61
N ASP A 146 20.88 10.78 11.85
CA ASP A 146 20.02 10.66 13.02
C ASP A 146 19.38 12.02 13.41
N THR A 147 19.53 13.04 12.56
CA THR A 147 18.92 14.37 12.74
C THR A 147 17.46 14.33 12.30
N PRO A 148 16.49 14.67 13.18
CA PRO A 148 15.09 14.74 12.79
C PRO A 148 14.82 15.90 11.83
N MET A 149 14.20 15.60 10.68
CA MET A 149 13.84 16.56 9.63
C MET A 149 12.40 16.34 9.19
N THR A 150 11.77 17.37 8.63
CA THR A 150 10.45 17.23 8.02
C THR A 150 10.57 16.37 6.77
N PRO A 151 9.88 15.21 6.68
CA PRO A 151 10.02 14.31 5.53
C PRO A 151 9.25 14.73 4.29
N ALA A 152 8.14 15.47 4.44
CA ALA A 152 7.07 15.44 3.45
C ALA A 152 6.58 13.99 3.21
N SER A 153 6.16 13.67 1.99
CA SER A 153 5.57 12.36 1.64
C SER A 153 6.47 11.13 1.79
N THR A 154 7.76 11.26 2.11
CA THR A 154 8.59 10.09 2.45
C THR A 154 8.19 9.45 3.79
N VAL A 155 7.43 10.14 4.65
CA VAL A 155 6.84 9.54 5.86
C VAL A 155 5.89 8.39 5.55
N LYS A 156 5.29 8.36 4.34
CA LYS A 156 4.41 7.27 3.91
C LYS A 156 5.11 5.91 3.95
N ILE A 157 6.44 5.86 3.84
CA ILE A 157 7.22 4.62 4.05
C ILE A 157 6.98 4.09 5.47
N ALA A 158 7.06 4.96 6.49
CA ALA A 158 6.80 4.58 7.87
C ALA A 158 5.34 4.17 8.10
N THR A 159 4.39 4.93 7.55
CA THR A 159 2.95 4.63 7.67
C THR A 159 2.59 3.29 7.04
N THR A 160 3.09 3.01 5.83
CA THR A 160 2.78 1.78 5.08
C THR A 160 3.45 0.56 5.70
N VAL A 161 4.71 0.66 6.16
CA VAL A 161 5.36 -0.42 6.93
C VAL A 161 4.58 -0.72 8.21
N ALA A 162 4.16 0.30 8.95
CA ALA A 162 3.39 0.09 10.18
C ALA A 162 2.03 -0.58 9.91
N ALA A 163 1.34 -0.19 8.84
CA ALA A 163 0.07 -0.79 8.46
C ALA A 163 0.24 -2.27 8.05
N LEU A 164 1.24 -2.58 7.21
CA LEU A 164 1.51 -3.97 6.83
C LEU A 164 1.93 -4.83 8.02
N SER A 165 2.79 -4.30 8.90
CA SER A 165 3.21 -4.99 10.12
C SER A 165 2.04 -5.26 11.09
N ALA A 166 1.04 -4.37 11.12
CA ALA A 166 -0.10 -4.50 12.03
C ALA A 166 -1.23 -5.39 11.48
N LEU A 167 -1.52 -5.29 10.17
CA LEU A 167 -2.71 -5.90 9.57
C LEU A 167 -2.38 -7.04 8.59
N GLY A 168 -1.17 -7.07 8.03
CA GLY A 168 -0.76 -8.00 6.99
C GLY A 168 -1.20 -7.60 5.57
N PRO A 169 -0.50 -8.07 4.53
CA PRO A 169 -0.70 -7.63 3.15
C PRO A 169 -2.02 -8.08 2.52
N ALA A 170 -2.68 -9.08 3.10
CA ALA A 170 -3.95 -9.64 2.63
C ALA A 170 -5.18 -8.98 3.29
N HIS A 171 -4.98 -8.11 4.28
CA HIS A 171 -6.09 -7.40 4.93
C HIS A 171 -6.89 -6.61 3.89
N ARG A 172 -8.21 -6.55 4.08
CA ARG A 172 -9.12 -5.75 3.26
C ARG A 172 -10.00 -4.93 4.18
N ILE A 173 -10.29 -3.71 3.77
CA ILE A 173 -11.11 -2.78 4.52
C ILE A 173 -12.56 -2.96 4.04
N PRO A 174 -13.50 -3.33 4.93
CA PRO A 174 -14.88 -3.56 4.52
C PRO A 174 -15.68 -2.26 4.47
N THR A 175 -16.57 -2.16 3.48
CA THR A 175 -17.73 -1.28 3.50
C THR A 175 -18.96 -2.16 3.55
N THR A 176 -19.74 -2.05 4.63
CA THR A 176 -20.83 -3.01 4.92
C THR A 176 -22.16 -2.28 4.96
N VAL A 177 -23.18 -2.87 4.35
CA VAL A 177 -24.56 -2.41 4.51
C VAL A 177 -25.25 -3.27 5.56
N ARG A 178 -25.84 -2.64 6.58
CA ARG A 178 -26.55 -3.32 7.66
C ARG A 178 -28.03 -2.95 7.67
N ALA A 179 -28.91 -3.92 7.85
CA ALA A 179 -30.34 -3.69 8.00
C ALA A 179 -30.78 -3.90 9.45
N SER A 180 -31.67 -3.05 9.95
CA SER A 180 -32.34 -3.25 11.25
C SER A 180 -33.14 -4.55 11.28
N ALA A 181 -33.48 -5.03 12.48
CA ALA A 181 -34.22 -6.28 12.64
C ALA A 181 -35.59 -6.27 11.94
N ASP A 182 -36.25 -5.11 11.85
CA ASP A 182 -37.52 -4.89 11.15
C ASP A 182 -37.35 -4.56 9.65
N LEU A 183 -36.10 -4.53 9.16
CA LEU A 183 -35.71 -4.18 7.79
C LEU A 183 -36.14 -2.78 7.32
N ARG A 184 -36.64 -1.91 8.22
CA ARG A 184 -37.12 -0.56 7.87
C ARG A 184 -36.01 0.48 7.81
N THR A 185 -34.83 0.17 8.35
CA THR A 185 -33.66 1.06 8.32
C THR A 185 -32.47 0.30 7.76
N VAL A 186 -31.81 0.92 6.79
CA VAL A 186 -30.52 0.46 6.25
C VAL A 186 -29.44 1.45 6.66
N THR A 187 -28.26 0.94 7.01
CA THR A 187 -27.10 1.75 7.35
C THR A 187 -25.92 1.35 6.48
N LEU A 188 -25.41 2.27 5.68
CA LEU A 188 -24.12 2.13 5.00
C LEU A 188 -23.00 2.45 5.99
N VAL A 189 -22.20 1.44 6.33
CA VAL A 189 -21.13 1.54 7.34
C VAL A 189 -19.78 1.56 6.64
N GLY A 190 -19.07 2.68 6.77
CA GLY A 190 -17.73 2.85 6.21
C GLY A 190 -16.65 2.26 7.11
N GLY A 191 -15.80 1.38 6.58
CA GLY A 191 -14.64 0.84 7.30
C GLY A 191 -13.35 1.65 7.12
N GLY A 192 -13.37 2.68 6.28
CA GLY A 192 -12.22 3.54 5.99
C GLY A 192 -11.48 3.21 4.70
N ASP A 193 -12.15 2.62 3.71
CA ASP A 193 -11.60 2.44 2.36
C ASP A 193 -11.85 3.70 1.53
N PRO A 194 -10.81 4.48 1.17
CA PRO A 194 -10.99 5.66 0.34
C PRO A 194 -11.11 5.31 -1.15
N THR A 195 -10.89 4.05 -1.54
CA THR A 195 -10.89 3.59 -2.95
C THR A 195 -12.21 2.97 -3.40
N LEU A 196 -13.25 3.04 -2.56
CA LEU A 196 -14.60 2.61 -2.93
C LEU A 196 -15.08 3.43 -4.13
N ASP A 197 -15.43 2.75 -5.22
CA ASP A 197 -15.88 3.41 -6.46
C ASP A 197 -17.41 3.28 -6.65
N ARG A 198 -17.95 3.97 -7.66
CA ARG A 198 -19.38 3.91 -7.99
C ARG A 198 -19.85 2.51 -8.41
N ALA A 199 -18.98 1.67 -9.00
CA ALA A 199 -19.34 0.32 -9.40
C ALA A 199 -19.48 -0.63 -8.19
N ALA A 200 -18.61 -0.47 -7.19
CA ALA A 200 -18.68 -1.13 -5.91
C ALA A 200 -19.94 -0.70 -5.13
N LEU A 201 -20.26 0.61 -5.11
CA LEU A 201 -21.52 1.09 -4.55
C LEU A 201 -22.75 0.48 -5.25
N ARG A 202 -22.74 0.38 -6.58
CA ARG A 202 -23.84 -0.24 -7.33
C ARG A 202 -24.01 -1.71 -6.95
N SER A 203 -22.90 -2.42 -6.75
CA SER A 203 -22.92 -3.82 -6.29
C SER A 203 -23.46 -3.95 -4.87
N LEU A 204 -23.08 -3.04 -3.95
CA LEU A 204 -23.65 -2.95 -2.62
C LEU A 204 -25.16 -2.68 -2.65
N ALA A 205 -25.61 -1.75 -3.49
CA ALA A 205 -27.02 -1.38 -3.63
C ALA A 205 -27.84 -2.55 -4.18
N ALA A 206 -27.35 -3.22 -5.22
CA ALA A 206 -28.00 -4.40 -5.80
C ALA A 206 -28.11 -5.57 -4.80
N GLY A 207 -27.04 -5.85 -4.03
CA GLY A 207 -27.05 -6.87 -2.97
C GLY A 207 -28.04 -6.52 -1.86
N THR A 208 -28.05 -5.25 -1.43
CA THR A 208 -28.97 -4.72 -0.43
C THR A 208 -30.42 -4.83 -0.89
N ALA A 209 -30.70 -4.38 -2.12
CA ALA A 209 -32.04 -4.45 -2.71
C ALA A 209 -32.56 -5.89 -2.75
N ARG A 210 -31.73 -6.85 -3.17
CA ARG A 210 -32.09 -8.28 -3.15
C ARG A 210 -32.49 -8.74 -1.74
N ALA A 211 -31.62 -8.51 -0.76
CA ALA A 211 -31.85 -8.95 0.62
C ALA A 211 -33.10 -8.32 1.26
N LEU A 212 -33.42 -7.06 0.94
CA LEU A 212 -34.64 -6.40 1.41
C LEU A 212 -35.87 -6.91 0.68
N LYS A 213 -35.75 -7.15 -0.63
CA LYS A 213 -36.87 -7.59 -1.45
C LYS A 213 -37.34 -8.99 -1.11
N ASP A 214 -36.40 -9.87 -0.77
CA ASP A 214 -36.66 -11.22 -0.24
C ASP A 214 -37.43 -11.17 1.10
N GLY A 215 -37.24 -10.10 1.87
CA GLY A 215 -38.01 -9.78 3.08
C GLY A 215 -39.31 -9.01 2.84
N GLY A 216 -39.75 -8.84 1.59
CA GLY A 216 -40.97 -8.09 1.24
C GLY A 216 -40.85 -6.57 1.38
N VAL A 217 -39.66 -6.03 1.63
CA VAL A 217 -39.44 -4.59 1.81
C VAL A 217 -39.11 -3.93 0.46
N ARG A 218 -39.68 -2.75 0.22
CA ARG A 218 -39.45 -1.92 -0.97
C ARG A 218 -39.18 -0.46 -0.64
N SER A 219 -39.17 -0.10 0.65
CA SER A 219 -38.82 1.22 1.12
C SER A 219 -38.15 1.15 2.48
N VAL A 220 -37.11 1.94 2.69
CA VAL A 220 -36.30 1.99 3.90
C VAL A 220 -35.90 3.42 4.23
N ARG A 221 -35.59 3.67 5.50
CA ARG A 221 -34.81 4.86 5.89
C ARG A 221 -33.33 4.56 5.68
N LEU A 222 -32.63 5.43 4.95
CA LEU A 222 -31.19 5.30 4.74
C LEU A 222 -30.40 6.08 5.81
N ARG A 223 -29.45 5.40 6.43
CA ARG A 223 -28.46 5.99 7.33
C ARG A 223 -27.04 5.73 6.83
N TYR A 224 -26.09 6.53 7.30
CA TYR A 224 -24.67 6.24 7.11
C TYR A 224 -23.89 6.38 8.42
N ASP A 225 -22.91 5.50 8.59
CA ASP A 225 -22.11 5.37 9.80
C ASP A 225 -20.62 5.54 9.48
N THR A 226 -20.07 6.65 9.96
CA THR A 226 -18.64 6.99 9.86
C THR A 226 -17.88 6.76 11.17
N SER A 227 -18.52 6.14 12.16
CA SER A 227 -18.01 6.07 13.53
C SER A 227 -16.82 5.13 13.74
N ALA A 228 -16.36 4.46 12.67
CA ALA A 228 -15.09 3.77 12.67
C ALA A 228 -13.91 4.74 12.86
N TYR A 229 -14.05 6.00 12.43
CA TYR A 229 -13.08 7.07 12.69
C TYR A 229 -13.58 7.99 13.80
N SER A 230 -12.64 8.59 14.53
CA SER A 230 -12.90 9.52 15.63
C SER A 230 -12.08 10.79 15.49
N GLY A 231 -12.45 11.83 16.23
CA GLY A 231 -11.76 13.12 16.18
C GLY A 231 -12.11 13.92 14.92
N PRO A 232 -11.34 14.98 14.61
CA PRO A 232 -11.64 15.84 13.47
C PRO A 232 -11.42 15.11 12.15
N ALA A 233 -12.35 15.28 11.21
CA ALA A 233 -12.20 14.83 9.81
C ALA A 233 -11.24 15.74 9.05
N LEU A 234 -11.27 17.05 9.30
CA LEU A 234 -10.39 18.00 8.63
C LEU A 234 -8.93 17.81 9.07
N HIS A 235 -8.03 17.68 8.08
CA HIS A 235 -6.60 17.61 8.32
C HIS A 235 -6.08 18.93 8.95
N PRO A 236 -5.07 18.90 9.83
CA PRO A 236 -4.50 20.12 10.44
C PRO A 236 -3.98 21.19 9.46
N ILE A 237 -3.80 20.85 8.18
CA ILE A 237 -3.42 21.81 7.14
C ILE A 237 -4.60 22.65 6.61
N GLY A 238 -5.83 22.34 7.05
CA GLY A 238 -7.06 22.91 6.52
C GLY A 238 -7.53 22.25 5.22
N PRO A 239 -8.55 22.82 4.55
CA PRO A 239 -9.03 22.34 3.26
C PRO A 239 -7.93 22.37 2.21
N ASN A 240 -7.82 21.31 1.40
CA ASN A 240 -6.75 21.19 0.42
C ASN A 240 -7.16 20.27 -0.73
N GLU A 241 -6.72 20.57 -1.96
CA GLU A 241 -6.98 19.74 -3.14
C GLU A 241 -6.23 18.38 -3.11
N ASN A 242 -5.22 18.26 -2.25
CA ASN A 242 -4.41 17.05 -2.13
C ASN A 242 -5.00 16.00 -1.17
N ILE A 243 -6.03 16.34 -0.39
CA ILE A 243 -6.61 15.44 0.61
C ILE A 243 -8.05 15.86 0.94
N ALA A 244 -8.99 14.91 0.91
CA ALA A 244 -10.36 15.17 1.33
C ALA A 244 -10.46 15.18 2.88
N PRO A 245 -11.57 15.68 3.47
CA PRO A 245 -11.87 15.39 4.87
C PRO A 245 -11.72 13.88 5.15
N VAL A 246 -10.90 13.53 6.14
CA VAL A 246 -10.55 12.14 6.45
C VAL A 246 -11.75 11.46 7.08
N SER A 247 -12.47 10.70 6.25
CA SER A 247 -13.72 10.03 6.59
C SER A 247 -13.56 8.50 6.53
N ALA A 248 -14.35 7.80 7.34
CA ALA A 248 -14.45 6.34 7.26
C ALA A 248 -15.29 5.87 6.06
N LEU A 249 -16.07 6.77 5.47
CA LEU A 249 -16.90 6.53 4.30
C LEU A 249 -16.64 7.63 3.29
N MET A 250 -16.21 7.25 2.09
CA MET A 250 -16.07 8.14 0.94
C MET A 250 -16.09 7.30 -0.34
N VAL A 251 -16.31 7.95 -1.47
CA VAL A 251 -16.18 7.38 -2.81
C VAL A 251 -15.06 8.10 -3.52
N ASP A 252 -14.22 7.36 -4.23
CA ASP A 252 -13.16 7.90 -5.11
C ASP A 252 -12.31 8.99 -4.42
N GLU A 253 -11.89 8.74 -3.17
CA GLU A 253 -11.11 9.67 -2.34
C GLU A 253 -11.78 11.05 -2.12
N GLY A 254 -13.10 11.15 -2.33
CA GLY A 254 -13.84 12.41 -2.29
C GLY A 254 -13.46 13.37 -3.43
N ARG A 255 -12.95 12.86 -4.56
CA ARG A 255 -12.64 13.67 -5.75
C ARG A 255 -13.92 14.07 -6.48
N LEU A 256 -13.94 15.29 -7.01
CA LEU A 256 -15.07 15.82 -7.79
C LEU A 256 -14.80 15.85 -9.31
N ASP A 257 -13.67 15.26 -9.73
CA ASP A 257 -13.30 15.06 -11.13
C ASP A 257 -12.92 13.59 -11.38
N ASP A 258 -12.65 13.25 -12.64
CA ASP A 258 -12.34 11.87 -13.06
C ASP A 258 -10.85 11.50 -12.90
N THR A 259 -10.08 12.32 -12.19
CA THR A 259 -8.65 12.01 -11.95
C THR A 259 -8.52 10.95 -10.86
N SER A 260 -7.47 10.12 -10.93
CA SER A 260 -7.27 9.00 -10.00
C SER A 260 -6.12 9.21 -9.01
N ASN A 261 -5.41 10.33 -9.13
CA ASN A 261 -4.26 10.68 -8.31
C ASN A 261 -3.90 12.18 -8.46
N GLY A 262 -3.10 12.69 -7.53
CA GLY A 262 -2.67 14.09 -7.51
C GLY A 262 -3.71 15.04 -6.88
N PRO A 263 -3.48 16.36 -6.95
CA PRO A 263 -4.46 17.36 -6.54
C PRO A 263 -5.73 17.27 -7.38
N ALA A 264 -6.89 17.46 -6.76
CA ALA A 264 -8.17 17.63 -7.42
C ALA A 264 -9.11 18.44 -6.52
N PRO A 265 -10.17 19.07 -7.08
CA PRO A 265 -11.27 19.56 -6.28
C PRO A 265 -11.83 18.42 -5.40
N ARG A 266 -11.97 18.68 -4.10
CA ARG A 266 -12.42 17.69 -3.12
C ARG A 266 -13.78 18.06 -2.54
N SER A 267 -14.60 17.06 -2.27
CA SER A 267 -15.82 17.21 -1.50
C SER A 267 -15.54 17.74 -0.10
N GLY A 268 -16.43 18.61 0.38
CA GLY A 268 -16.44 19.05 1.78
C GLY A 268 -17.11 18.06 2.74
N ASP A 269 -17.92 17.13 2.22
CA ASP A 269 -18.60 16.08 2.99
C ASP A 269 -18.61 14.75 2.22
N PRO A 270 -17.44 14.09 2.09
CA PRO A 270 -17.31 12.89 1.28
C PRO A 270 -18.14 11.70 1.82
N ALA A 271 -18.51 11.73 3.11
CA ALA A 271 -19.38 10.72 3.71
C ALA A 271 -20.83 10.86 3.23
N ARG A 272 -21.32 12.10 3.21
CA ARG A 272 -22.66 12.40 2.71
C ARG A 272 -22.77 12.06 1.23
N ASP A 273 -21.81 12.48 0.42
CA ASP A 273 -21.80 12.21 -1.03
C ASP A 273 -21.83 10.71 -1.33
N ALA A 274 -21.03 9.92 -0.62
CA ALA A 274 -21.03 8.45 -0.75
C ALA A 274 -22.39 7.83 -0.37
N ALA A 275 -23.04 8.37 0.68
CA ALA A 275 -24.33 7.88 1.14
C ALA A 275 -25.47 8.26 0.20
N ASP A 276 -25.45 9.47 -0.35
CA ASP A 276 -26.43 9.93 -1.34
C ASP A 276 -26.29 9.13 -2.65
N ALA A 277 -25.06 8.92 -3.14
CA ALA A 277 -24.81 8.08 -4.31
C ALA A 277 -25.27 6.62 -4.10
N PHE A 278 -25.07 6.06 -2.90
CA PHE A 278 -25.63 4.75 -2.56
C PHE A 278 -27.16 4.76 -2.53
N GLY A 279 -27.78 5.82 -2.03
CA GLY A 279 -29.23 6.00 -2.01
C GLY A 279 -29.83 6.02 -3.42
N GLU A 280 -29.25 6.81 -4.33
CA GLU A 280 -29.63 6.83 -5.75
C GLU A 280 -29.58 5.43 -6.37
N LEU A 281 -28.47 4.71 -6.16
CA LEU A 281 -28.29 3.36 -6.70
C LEU A 281 -29.25 2.33 -6.08
N LEU A 282 -29.68 2.55 -4.83
CA LEU A 282 -30.66 1.70 -4.15
C LEU A 282 -32.09 1.98 -4.65
N ASP A 283 -32.41 3.24 -4.93
CA ASP A 283 -33.65 3.66 -5.58
C ASP A 283 -33.73 3.10 -7.01
N GLU A 284 -32.65 3.20 -7.80
CA GLU A 284 -32.52 2.56 -9.12
C GLU A 284 -32.70 1.03 -9.04
N ALA A 285 -32.20 0.42 -7.97
CA ALA A 285 -32.39 -1.00 -7.69
C ALA A 285 -33.81 -1.34 -7.18
N GLY A 286 -34.72 -0.36 -7.10
CA GLY A 286 -36.14 -0.53 -6.77
C GLY A 286 -36.45 -0.66 -5.28
N VAL A 287 -35.66 0.00 -4.42
CA VAL A 287 -35.95 0.16 -2.99
C VAL A 287 -35.88 1.65 -2.64
N ALA A 288 -37.03 2.27 -2.37
CA ALA A 288 -37.14 3.70 -2.12
C ALA A 288 -36.50 4.11 -0.77
N THR A 289 -35.62 5.10 -0.78
CA THR A 289 -34.88 5.58 0.41
C THR A 289 -35.52 6.75 1.15
N GLY A 290 -36.65 7.28 0.66
CA GLY A 290 -37.45 8.32 1.31
C GLY A 290 -36.75 9.68 1.29
N ASP A 291 -36.55 10.30 2.46
CA ASP A 291 -35.96 11.65 2.63
C ASP A 291 -34.45 11.73 2.35
N GLY A 292 -33.86 10.68 1.76
CA GLY A 292 -32.42 10.56 1.51
C GLY A 292 -31.61 10.09 2.71
N ALA A 293 -30.28 10.10 2.57
CA ALA A 293 -29.37 9.59 3.57
C ALA A 293 -29.15 10.57 4.74
N ALA A 294 -29.08 10.04 5.96
CA ALA A 294 -28.78 10.83 7.16
C ALA A 294 -27.75 10.15 8.08
N PRO A 295 -26.93 10.89 8.84
CA PRO A 295 -25.99 10.29 9.77
C PRO A 295 -26.69 9.39 10.79
N GLY A 296 -26.08 8.26 11.14
CA GLY A 296 -26.58 7.40 12.20
C GLY A 296 -25.83 6.08 12.28
N ARG A 297 -25.54 5.63 13.51
CA ARG A 297 -24.93 4.33 13.75
C ARG A 297 -25.89 3.20 13.38
N ALA A 298 -25.32 2.08 12.92
CA ALA A 298 -26.12 0.88 12.71
C ALA A 298 -26.75 0.42 14.04
N ALA A 299 -28.02 -0.01 13.99
CA ALA A 299 -28.71 -0.49 15.18
C ALA A 299 -28.00 -1.71 15.81
N ALA A 300 -28.01 -1.83 17.14
CA ALA A 300 -27.30 -2.90 17.85
C ALA A 300 -27.70 -4.33 17.40
N LYS A 301 -28.98 -4.54 17.03
CA LYS A 301 -29.50 -5.82 16.51
C LYS A 301 -29.60 -5.84 14.97
N SER A 302 -28.86 -4.98 14.28
CA SER A 302 -28.79 -5.00 12.81
C SER A 302 -27.98 -6.19 12.31
N ARG A 303 -28.27 -6.66 11.09
CA ARG A 303 -27.53 -7.72 10.40
C ARG A 303 -26.91 -7.20 9.09
N PRO A 304 -25.72 -7.68 8.69
CA PRO A 304 -25.18 -7.35 7.37
C PRO A 304 -26.08 -7.92 6.27
N VAL A 305 -26.26 -7.16 5.19
CA VAL A 305 -27.06 -7.54 4.01
C VAL A 305 -26.29 -7.43 2.70
N ALA A 306 -25.23 -6.61 2.66
CA ALA A 306 -24.26 -6.55 1.58
C ALA A 306 -22.89 -6.11 2.14
N GLU A 307 -21.82 -6.50 1.46
CA GLU A 307 -20.46 -6.10 1.82
C GLU A 307 -19.61 -5.95 0.57
N HIS A 308 -18.76 -4.92 0.60
CA HIS A 308 -17.68 -4.72 -0.35
C HIS A 308 -16.37 -4.75 0.43
N LEU A 309 -15.36 -5.42 -0.14
CA LEU A 309 -14.03 -5.47 0.42
C LEU A 309 -13.08 -4.73 -0.52
N SER A 310 -12.28 -3.83 0.05
CA SER A 310 -11.23 -3.12 -0.69
C SER A 310 -10.28 -4.06 -1.44
N ALA A 311 -9.46 -3.49 -2.32
CA ALA A 311 -8.22 -4.12 -2.74
C ALA A 311 -7.39 -4.56 -1.51
N PRO A 312 -6.56 -5.62 -1.60
CA PRO A 312 -5.77 -6.06 -0.45
C PRO A 312 -4.81 -4.93 -0.03
N LEU A 313 -4.44 -4.90 1.25
CA LEU A 313 -3.62 -3.85 1.84
C LEU A 313 -2.29 -3.66 1.09
N SER A 314 -1.73 -4.75 0.55
CA SER A 314 -0.59 -4.70 -0.38
C SER A 314 -0.82 -3.76 -1.56
N ALA A 315 -1.94 -3.89 -2.27
CA ALA A 315 -2.27 -3.03 -3.41
C ALA A 315 -2.56 -1.58 -3.00
N LEU A 316 -3.20 -1.37 -1.83
CA LEU A 316 -3.42 -0.04 -1.29
C LEU A 316 -2.09 0.65 -0.94
N VAL A 317 -1.15 -0.08 -0.32
CA VAL A 317 0.20 0.41 -0.05
C VAL A 317 0.95 0.75 -1.34
N GLU A 318 0.89 -0.13 -2.34
CA GLU A 318 1.54 0.10 -3.63
C GLU A 318 1.00 1.36 -4.32
N ARG A 319 -0.33 1.54 -4.34
CA ARG A 319 -0.97 2.76 -4.85
C ARG A 319 -0.54 3.99 -4.07
N ALA A 320 -0.55 3.92 -2.73
CA ALA A 320 -0.17 5.03 -1.86
C ALA A 320 1.26 5.51 -2.08
N LEU A 321 2.20 4.58 -2.27
CA LEU A 321 3.59 4.92 -2.52
C LEU A 321 3.83 5.39 -3.95
N THR A 322 3.23 4.71 -4.94
CA THR A 322 3.41 5.01 -6.37
C THR A 322 2.89 6.40 -6.71
N ASN A 323 1.67 6.70 -6.28
CA ASN A 323 0.96 7.94 -6.61
C ASN A 323 1.13 9.02 -5.54
N SER A 324 1.80 8.70 -4.43
CA SER A 324 1.91 9.59 -3.28
C SER A 324 0.56 9.96 -2.64
N ASP A 325 -0.38 9.01 -2.65
CA ASP A 325 -1.77 9.17 -2.23
C ASP A 325 -1.91 9.52 -0.75
N ASN A 326 -2.48 10.70 -0.46
CA ASN A 326 -2.62 11.16 0.93
C ASN A 326 -3.83 10.55 1.62
N ASP A 327 -4.93 10.37 0.90
CA ASP A 327 -6.18 9.81 1.42
C ASP A 327 -5.97 8.35 1.85
N ILE A 328 -5.29 7.55 1.02
CA ILE A 328 -4.90 6.18 1.40
C ILE A 328 -3.91 6.19 2.57
N ALA A 329 -2.92 7.09 2.60
CA ALA A 329 -1.95 7.14 3.69
C ALA A 329 -2.60 7.47 5.05
N GLU A 330 -3.53 8.43 5.10
CA GLU A 330 -4.28 8.72 6.32
C GLU A 330 -5.20 7.55 6.71
N ALA A 331 -5.88 6.92 5.74
CA ALA A 331 -6.69 5.74 5.99
C ALA A 331 -5.86 4.60 6.58
N LEU A 332 -4.66 4.32 6.05
CA LEU A 332 -3.74 3.31 6.57
C LEU A 332 -3.31 3.61 8.02
N ALA A 333 -3.06 4.89 8.35
CA ALA A 333 -2.78 5.30 9.73
C ALA A 333 -3.98 5.04 10.66
N ARG A 334 -5.22 5.32 10.21
CA ARG A 334 -6.43 5.03 10.99
C ARG A 334 -6.68 3.54 11.15
N ARG A 335 -6.49 2.73 10.11
CA ARG A 335 -6.58 1.27 10.18
C ARG A 335 -5.53 0.68 11.13
N THR A 336 -4.32 1.25 11.14
CA THR A 336 -3.28 0.87 12.11
C THR A 336 -3.71 1.19 13.55
N ALA A 337 -4.34 2.34 13.78
CA ALA A 337 -4.91 2.69 15.09
C ALA A 337 -6.00 1.72 15.54
N ILE A 338 -6.96 1.41 14.65
CA ILE A 338 -8.03 0.45 14.92
C ILE A 338 -7.45 -0.92 15.30
N ALA A 339 -6.47 -1.41 14.52
CA ALA A 339 -5.81 -2.69 14.79
C ALA A 339 -5.03 -2.70 16.12
N ALA A 340 -4.55 -1.53 16.57
CA ALA A 340 -3.86 -1.37 17.84
C ALA A 340 -4.80 -1.10 19.03
N GLY A 341 -6.11 -1.02 18.83
CA GLY A 341 -7.07 -0.63 19.88
C GLY A 341 -6.98 0.85 20.29
N GLU A 342 -6.33 1.67 19.47
CA GLU A 342 -6.22 3.11 19.67
C GLU A 342 -7.43 3.82 19.04
N PRO A 343 -7.86 4.98 19.58
CA PRO A 343 -8.79 5.87 18.90
C PRO A 343 -8.32 6.12 17.46
N ALA A 344 -9.21 5.94 16.49
CA ALA A 344 -8.93 6.19 15.08
C ALA A 344 -8.97 7.71 14.76
N ASP A 345 -8.25 8.51 15.55
CA ASP A 345 -7.97 9.94 15.37
C ASP A 345 -6.51 10.15 14.90
N PHE A 346 -6.10 11.37 14.55
CA PHE A 346 -4.70 11.65 14.14
C PHE A 346 -3.69 11.26 15.23
N ARG A 347 -4.02 11.49 16.51
CA ARG A 347 -3.11 11.18 17.62
C ARG A 347 -2.98 9.69 17.87
N GLY A 348 -4.06 8.94 17.75
CA GLY A 348 -4.06 7.48 17.85
C GLY A 348 -3.37 6.84 16.66
N GLY A 349 -3.57 7.38 15.44
CA GLY A 349 -2.76 7.03 14.26
C GLY A 349 -1.27 7.17 14.53
N ARG A 350 -0.83 8.33 15.02
CA ARG A 350 0.56 8.55 15.45
C ARG A 350 1.04 7.51 16.46
N ARG A 351 0.28 7.28 17.54
CA ARG A 351 0.66 6.31 18.59
C ARG A 351 0.81 4.91 18.01
N ALA A 352 -0.15 4.47 17.22
CA ALA A 352 -0.18 3.14 16.63
C ALA A 352 0.96 2.94 15.62
N VAL A 353 1.19 3.89 14.71
CA VAL A 353 2.32 3.84 13.77
C VAL A 353 3.63 3.77 14.55
N THR A 354 3.86 4.68 15.50
CA THR A 354 5.08 4.71 16.31
C THR A 354 5.29 3.40 17.08
N ALA A 355 4.24 2.81 17.62
CA ALA A 355 4.30 1.54 18.33
C ALA A 355 4.70 0.38 17.41
N GLN A 356 4.20 0.33 16.17
CA GLN A 356 4.59 -0.69 15.19
C GLN A 356 6.05 -0.53 14.76
N LEU A 357 6.50 0.70 14.49
CA LEU A 357 7.92 0.96 14.18
C LEU A 357 8.84 0.52 15.32
N LYS A 358 8.41 0.70 16.58
CA LYS A 358 9.15 0.25 17.77
C LYS A 358 9.26 -1.27 17.84
N LYS A 359 8.19 -2.01 17.51
CA LYS A 359 8.20 -3.48 17.45
C LYS A 359 9.18 -4.00 16.40
N LEU A 360 9.39 -3.26 15.31
CA LEU A 360 10.37 -3.56 14.27
C LEU A 360 11.81 -3.20 14.67
N GLY A 361 12.05 -2.72 15.89
CA GLY A 361 13.40 -2.42 16.39
C GLY A 361 14.08 -1.21 15.74
N LEU A 362 13.29 -0.29 15.17
CA LEU A 362 13.81 0.85 14.42
C LEU A 362 14.21 2.04 15.32
N PRO A 363 15.14 2.90 14.88
CA PRO A 363 15.56 4.06 15.65
C PRO A 363 14.48 5.14 15.64
N LEU A 364 13.88 5.41 16.81
CA LEU A 364 12.77 6.37 16.95
C LEU A 364 13.13 7.65 17.72
N LYS A 365 14.40 7.84 18.09
CA LYS A 365 14.83 9.04 18.81
C LYS A 365 14.55 10.29 17.96
N GLY A 366 13.74 11.21 18.49
CA GLY A 366 13.38 12.46 17.81
C GLY A 366 12.37 12.30 16.67
N VAL A 367 11.81 11.11 16.46
CA VAL A 367 10.78 10.85 15.45
C VAL A 367 9.41 11.29 15.96
N ASN A 368 8.65 11.99 15.12
CA ASN A 368 7.26 12.37 15.33
C ASN A 368 6.48 12.10 14.03
N ILE A 369 5.60 11.10 14.05
CA ILE A 369 4.67 10.83 12.96
C ILE A 369 3.42 11.68 13.21
N ALA A 370 3.38 12.91 12.71
CA ALA A 370 2.27 13.83 12.99
C ALA A 370 0.97 13.40 12.28
N ASP A 371 1.09 12.86 11.08
CA ASP A 371 0.04 12.39 10.19
C ASP A 371 0.52 11.16 9.40
N GLY A 372 -0.38 10.52 8.64
CA GLY A 372 -0.03 9.38 7.79
C GLY A 372 0.65 9.78 6.48
N SER A 373 0.32 10.97 5.98
CA SER A 373 0.64 11.45 4.63
C SER A 373 1.91 12.30 4.55
N GLY A 374 2.31 12.97 5.62
CA GLY A 374 3.45 13.89 5.66
C GLY A 374 3.14 15.29 5.17
N LEU A 375 1.87 15.66 5.13
CA LEU A 375 1.40 17.02 4.87
C LEU A 375 1.61 17.92 6.10
N ASP A 376 1.51 17.36 7.29
CA ASP A 376 1.76 18.07 8.55
C ASP A 376 3.27 18.34 8.73
N ARG A 377 3.62 19.63 8.74
CA ARG A 377 5.00 20.10 8.95
C ARG A 377 5.56 19.76 10.33
N GLN A 378 4.72 19.38 11.29
CA GLN A 378 5.15 18.86 12.59
C GLN A 378 5.78 17.47 12.48
N ALA A 379 5.57 16.73 11.38
CA ALA A 379 6.21 15.46 11.15
C ALA A 379 7.75 15.63 11.20
N LYS A 380 8.42 14.72 11.91
CA LYS A 380 9.88 14.65 12.02
C LYS A 380 10.30 13.21 11.89
N VAL A 381 11.18 12.90 10.96
CA VAL A 381 11.82 11.58 10.84
C VAL A 381 13.30 11.76 10.57
N THR A 382 14.07 10.70 10.76
CA THR A 382 15.51 10.68 10.44
C THR A 382 15.75 9.95 9.13
N ALA A 383 16.82 10.28 8.41
CA ALA A 383 17.23 9.51 7.23
C ALA A 383 17.55 8.05 7.61
N ALA A 384 18.11 7.84 8.81
CA ALA A 384 18.36 6.50 9.34
C ALA A 384 17.08 5.67 9.50
N LEU A 385 15.98 6.27 9.97
CA LEU A 385 14.69 5.57 10.06
C LEU A 385 14.18 5.19 8.67
N LEU A 386 14.16 6.12 7.71
CA LEU A 386 13.62 5.86 6.36
C LEU A 386 14.43 4.80 5.61
N ALA A 387 15.75 4.89 5.60
CA ALA A 387 16.60 3.88 4.97
C ALA A 387 16.52 2.54 5.71
N GLY A 388 16.44 2.56 7.04
CA GLY A 388 16.28 1.36 7.86
C GLY A 388 14.95 0.64 7.61
N LEU A 389 13.86 1.39 7.39
CA LEU A 389 12.55 0.83 7.00
C LEU A 389 12.61 0.11 5.65
N LEU A 390 13.29 0.71 4.68
CA LEU A 390 13.47 0.12 3.35
C LEU A 390 14.35 -1.13 3.39
N ALA A 391 15.43 -1.11 4.18
CA ALA A 391 16.23 -2.30 4.44
C ALA A 391 15.40 -3.39 5.13
N ARG A 392 14.55 -3.03 6.10
CA ARG A 392 13.64 -3.97 6.77
C ARG A 392 12.62 -4.58 5.82
N ALA A 393 12.13 -3.80 4.85
CA ALA A 393 11.20 -4.31 3.83
C ALA A 393 11.88 -5.22 2.80
N ALA A 394 13.21 -5.15 2.66
CA ALA A 394 14.02 -6.04 1.82
C ALA A 394 14.43 -7.34 2.52
N ASP A 395 14.33 -7.37 3.86
CA ASP A 395 14.70 -8.52 4.68
C ASP A 395 13.83 -9.75 4.35
N GLN A 396 14.46 -10.92 4.26
CA GLN A 396 13.78 -12.19 3.99
C GLN A 396 12.85 -12.60 5.11
N GLU A 397 13.15 -12.18 6.35
CA GLU A 397 12.34 -12.45 7.54
C GLU A 397 11.06 -11.59 7.61
N HIS A 398 10.93 -10.60 6.72
CA HIS A 398 9.79 -9.67 6.67
C HIS A 398 9.09 -9.67 5.31
N PRO A 399 8.65 -10.83 4.80
CA PRO A 399 8.00 -10.93 3.49
C PRO A 399 6.72 -10.09 3.38
N GLU A 400 6.03 -9.86 4.51
CA GLU A 400 4.83 -9.05 4.62
C GLU A 400 5.05 -7.57 4.27
N LEU A 401 6.30 -7.08 4.35
CA LEU A 401 6.66 -5.67 4.09
C LEU A 401 7.05 -5.40 2.63
N ARG A 402 7.24 -6.45 1.81
CA ARG A 402 7.64 -6.32 0.39
C ARG A 402 6.79 -5.36 -0.45
N PRO A 403 5.47 -5.20 -0.23
CA PRO A 403 4.66 -4.20 -0.94
C PRO A 403 5.19 -2.76 -0.83
N VAL A 404 5.98 -2.46 0.23
CA VAL A 404 6.63 -1.15 0.37
C VAL A 404 7.66 -0.93 -0.72
N LEU A 405 8.40 -1.96 -1.13
CA LEU A 405 9.42 -1.86 -2.18
C LEU A 405 8.83 -1.89 -3.58
N THR A 406 7.84 -2.76 -3.82
CA THR A 406 7.16 -2.85 -5.12
C THR A 406 6.27 -1.64 -5.39
N GLY A 407 5.81 -0.96 -4.34
CA GLY A 407 5.07 0.29 -4.42
C GLY A 407 5.90 1.54 -4.70
N LEU A 408 7.23 1.47 -4.67
CA LEU A 408 8.06 2.65 -4.93
C LEU A 408 8.02 3.01 -6.42
N PRO A 409 7.80 4.29 -6.78
CA PRO A 409 7.97 4.79 -8.14
C PRO A 409 9.32 4.38 -8.73
N VAL A 410 9.33 3.98 -10.00
CA VAL A 410 10.54 3.59 -10.73
C VAL A 410 11.02 4.78 -11.57
N ALA A 411 12.29 5.15 -11.42
CA ALA A 411 12.94 6.25 -12.14
C ALA A 411 12.76 6.13 -13.65
N GLY A 412 12.10 7.12 -14.26
CA GLY A 412 11.82 7.19 -15.71
C GLY A 412 10.66 6.33 -16.20
N PHE A 413 9.91 5.65 -15.31
CA PHE A 413 8.87 4.69 -15.72
C PHE A 413 7.52 4.88 -15.03
N SER A 414 7.47 5.11 -13.72
CA SER A 414 6.20 5.07 -12.98
C SER A 414 6.09 6.09 -11.86
N GLY A 415 4.84 6.35 -11.46
CA GLY A 415 4.51 7.20 -10.32
C GLY A 415 5.13 8.59 -10.41
N THR A 416 5.51 9.14 -9.26
CA THR A 416 6.11 10.47 -9.15
C THR A 416 7.55 10.58 -9.71
N LEU A 417 8.10 9.51 -10.28
CA LEU A 417 9.39 9.51 -10.96
C LEU A 417 9.27 9.30 -12.48
N SER A 418 8.07 9.16 -13.04
CA SER A 418 7.87 8.92 -14.48
C SER A 418 8.43 10.05 -15.36
N GLY A 419 8.25 11.30 -14.93
CA GLY A 419 8.79 12.49 -15.59
C GLY A 419 10.20 12.90 -15.14
N ARG A 420 10.85 12.10 -14.29
CA ARG A 420 12.21 12.33 -13.78
C ARG A 420 13.14 11.28 -14.35
N TYR A 421 14.43 11.58 -14.44
CA TYR A 421 15.48 10.72 -15.02
C TYR A 421 15.27 10.50 -16.53
N THR A 422 16.17 11.04 -17.35
CA THR A 422 16.13 10.83 -18.81
C THR A 422 16.46 9.37 -19.14
N THR A 423 16.11 8.91 -20.35
CA THR A 423 16.48 7.56 -20.81
C THR A 423 17.97 7.27 -20.84
N LYS A 424 18.82 8.31 -20.71
CA LYS A 424 20.28 8.21 -20.66
C LYS A 424 20.86 8.32 -19.25
N SER A 425 20.04 8.59 -18.23
CA SER A 425 20.51 8.65 -16.85
C SER A 425 20.88 7.25 -16.36
N GLY A 426 22.01 7.11 -15.67
CA GLY A 426 22.43 5.84 -15.06
C GLY A 426 21.48 5.32 -13.98
N GLY A 427 20.59 6.18 -13.46
CA GLY A 427 19.58 5.81 -12.48
C GLY A 427 18.28 5.23 -13.06
N THR A 428 18.05 5.38 -14.36
CA THR A 428 16.78 5.02 -15.01
C THR A 428 16.52 3.52 -14.93
N GLY A 429 15.36 3.14 -14.41
CA GLY A 429 14.97 1.73 -14.19
C GLY A 429 15.66 1.04 -13.00
N LEU A 430 16.75 1.60 -12.48
CA LEU A 430 17.51 1.04 -11.35
C LEU A 430 17.09 1.64 -10.00
N ILE A 431 16.67 2.90 -9.98
CA ILE A 431 16.22 3.59 -8.78
C ILE A 431 14.72 3.38 -8.60
N ARG A 432 14.32 2.94 -7.42
CA ARG A 432 12.93 2.91 -6.97
C ARG A 432 12.80 3.74 -5.71
N ALA A 433 12.09 4.85 -5.72
CA ALA A 433 12.09 5.77 -4.58
C ALA A 433 10.79 6.55 -4.40
N LYS A 434 10.43 6.74 -3.13
CA LYS A 434 9.37 7.65 -2.73
C LYS A 434 9.90 9.09 -2.73
N THR A 435 9.17 9.96 -3.41
CA THR A 435 9.41 11.41 -3.39
C THR A 435 8.69 12.08 -2.22
N GLY A 436 9.23 13.20 -1.75
CA GLY A 436 8.57 14.13 -0.84
C GLY A 436 8.83 15.57 -1.23
N THR A 437 7.79 16.41 -1.25
CA THR A 437 7.92 17.84 -1.54
C THR A 437 6.88 18.63 -0.74
N LEU A 438 7.33 19.66 -0.05
CA LEU A 438 6.53 20.77 0.51
C LEU A 438 7.31 22.06 0.24
N THR A 439 6.70 23.24 0.44
CA THR A 439 7.45 24.50 0.37
C THR A 439 8.63 24.47 1.35
N GLY A 440 9.85 24.57 0.82
CA GLY A 440 11.08 24.54 1.59
C GLY A 440 11.58 23.15 2.03
N VAL A 441 10.96 22.06 1.57
CA VAL A 441 11.33 20.69 1.96
C VAL A 441 11.29 19.78 0.73
N ASN A 442 12.39 19.07 0.48
CA ASN A 442 12.48 18.05 -0.56
C ASN A 442 13.12 16.79 0.02
N SER A 443 12.61 15.63 -0.37
CA SER A 443 13.19 14.35 0.05
C SER A 443 13.02 13.28 -1.01
N LEU A 444 13.95 12.32 -1.00
CA LEU A 444 13.95 11.14 -1.85
C LEU A 444 14.46 9.97 -1.02
N SER A 445 13.69 8.90 -0.90
CA SER A 445 14.08 7.72 -0.12
C SER A 445 13.63 6.46 -0.85
N GLY A 446 14.55 5.51 -1.00
CA GLY A 446 14.30 4.38 -1.87
C GLY A 446 15.41 3.34 -1.88
N THR A 447 15.38 2.53 -2.93
CA THR A 447 16.37 1.49 -3.19
C THR A 447 17.01 1.69 -4.55
N VAL A 448 18.23 1.19 -4.69
CA VAL A 448 19.00 1.19 -5.93
C VAL A 448 19.87 -0.05 -5.96
N VAL A 449 20.03 -0.63 -7.15
CA VAL A 449 21.01 -1.70 -7.38
C VAL A 449 22.30 -1.06 -7.87
N ASP A 450 23.40 -1.26 -7.17
CA ASP A 450 24.72 -0.76 -7.59
C ASP A 450 25.30 -1.59 -8.76
N PRO A 451 26.37 -1.16 -9.45
CA PRO A 451 26.96 -1.91 -10.57
C PRO A 451 27.50 -3.30 -10.22
N HIS A 452 27.65 -3.61 -8.93
CA HIS A 452 28.07 -4.92 -8.46
C HIS A 452 26.86 -5.83 -8.13
N GLY A 453 25.63 -5.37 -8.43
CA GLY A 453 24.41 -6.11 -8.17
C GLY A 453 23.93 -6.02 -6.72
N ARG A 454 24.51 -5.15 -5.88
CA ARG A 454 24.08 -5.00 -4.49
C ARG A 454 22.88 -4.08 -4.38
N LEU A 455 21.86 -4.53 -3.66
CA LEU A 455 20.73 -3.70 -3.29
C LEU A 455 21.10 -2.78 -2.12
N LEU A 456 20.98 -1.48 -2.34
CA LEU A 456 21.21 -0.45 -1.35
C LEU A 456 19.89 0.25 -1.03
N ALA A 457 19.64 0.51 0.24
CA ALA A 457 18.59 1.42 0.69
C ALA A 457 19.20 2.79 1.00
N PHE A 458 18.54 3.86 0.59
CA PHE A 458 18.99 5.22 0.81
C PHE A 458 17.86 6.14 1.26
N ALA A 459 18.24 7.21 1.95
CA ALA A 459 17.34 8.30 2.29
C ALA A 459 18.09 9.63 2.25
N PHE A 460 17.58 10.58 1.46
CA PHE A 460 18.11 11.92 1.30
C PHE A 460 17.03 12.94 1.63
N LEU A 461 17.31 13.84 2.57
CA LEU A 461 16.38 14.86 3.04
C LEU A 461 17.06 16.23 2.95
N ALA A 462 16.32 17.20 2.43
CA ALA A 462 16.72 18.59 2.25
C ALA A 462 15.67 19.51 2.88
N SER A 463 16.11 20.58 3.51
CA SER A 463 15.25 21.59 4.13
C SER A 463 15.84 22.99 3.99
N GLY A 464 14.96 23.98 3.87
CA GLY A 464 15.34 25.33 3.47
C GLY A 464 15.64 25.42 1.96
N THR A 465 15.00 24.58 1.15
CA THR A 465 15.11 24.62 -0.31
C THR A 465 14.34 25.82 -0.87
N THR A 466 14.90 26.51 -1.85
CA THR A 466 14.27 27.70 -2.47
C THR A 466 13.65 27.40 -3.83
N ALA A 467 14.17 26.40 -4.55
CA ALA A 467 13.69 25.96 -5.86
C ALA A 467 13.41 24.45 -5.83
N PRO A 468 12.13 24.01 -5.76
CA PRO A 468 11.80 22.59 -5.63
C PRO A 468 12.33 21.70 -6.77
N SER A 469 12.34 22.18 -8.01
CA SER A 469 12.82 21.42 -9.18
C SER A 469 14.34 21.20 -9.14
N GLU A 470 15.11 22.22 -8.76
CA GLU A 470 16.56 22.12 -8.61
C GLU A 470 16.92 21.19 -7.45
N ALA A 471 16.22 21.32 -6.31
CA ALA A 471 16.41 20.43 -5.17
C ALA A 471 16.10 18.96 -5.54
N GLN A 472 15.02 18.71 -6.30
CA GLN A 472 14.70 17.39 -6.83
C GLN A 472 15.81 16.86 -7.74
N SER A 473 16.34 17.70 -8.63
CA SER A 473 17.43 17.32 -9.54
C SER A 473 18.73 16.99 -8.77
N ALA A 474 19.05 17.75 -7.72
CA ALA A 474 20.20 17.48 -6.86
C ALA A 474 20.04 16.16 -6.07
N LEU A 475 18.83 15.87 -5.56
CA LEU A 475 18.52 14.58 -4.93
C LEU A 475 18.60 13.42 -5.92
N ASP A 476 18.21 13.64 -7.17
CA ASP A 476 18.35 12.63 -8.24
C ASP A 476 19.80 12.37 -8.62
N ALA A 477 20.64 13.40 -8.61
CA ALA A 477 22.08 13.25 -8.83
C ALA A 477 22.72 12.38 -7.73
N LEU A 478 22.35 12.59 -6.46
CA LEU A 478 22.80 11.73 -5.35
C LEU A 478 22.39 10.27 -5.55
N ALA A 479 21.13 10.01 -5.93
CA ALA A 479 20.64 8.65 -6.14
C ALA A 479 21.27 8.00 -7.39
N THR A 480 21.45 8.77 -8.47
CA THR A 480 22.13 8.32 -9.70
C THR A 480 23.58 7.94 -9.42
N ALA A 481 24.29 8.69 -8.59
CA ALA A 481 25.66 8.38 -8.22
C ALA A 481 25.82 7.00 -7.55
N LEU A 482 24.80 6.52 -6.85
CA LEU A 482 24.78 5.17 -6.29
C LEU A 482 24.65 4.09 -7.38
N ALA A 483 23.86 4.36 -8.43
CA ALA A 483 23.65 3.46 -9.55
C ALA A 483 24.86 3.40 -10.49
N ASP A 484 25.60 4.51 -10.66
CA ASP A 484 26.81 4.58 -11.49
C ASP A 484 28.02 3.86 -10.85
N GLY A 485 27.96 3.57 -9.54
CA GLY A 485 29.03 2.90 -8.79
C GLY A 485 30.38 3.61 -8.80
N ARG A 486 30.40 4.93 -9.03
CA ARG A 486 31.59 5.74 -8.80
C ARG A 486 31.95 5.60 -7.32
N ARG A 487 33.08 4.98 -7.01
CA ARG A 487 33.61 4.74 -5.67
C ARG A 487 35.06 5.16 -5.66
#